data_AF-A0A973QRS0-F1
#
_entry.id   AF-A0A973QRS0-F1
#
_cell.length_a   1.000
_cell.length_b   1.000
_cell.length_c   1.000
_cell.angle_alpha   90.00
_cell.angle_beta   90.00
_cell.angle_gamma   90.00
#
_symmetry.space_group_name_H-M   'P 1'
#
loop_
_entity.id
_entity.type
_entity.pdbx_description
1 polymer ?
#
loop_
_entity_poly.entity_id
_entity_poly.type
_entity_poly.pdbx_seq_one_letter_code
_entity_poly.pdbx_strand_id
1 'polypeptide(L)'
;MTTTPRTWIVGEVVTAALLNTEIRDQFNSFFGAWTTYTPEWGAESGTAPAIGNGTRVGRYLKVGRTVDYVFTITMGSTTTYGNGGTSGNYWFGLPVAPASSWSDSFRVGQGIWRLGNVHFLGSALYTTTFGTTGSIYRFTDTNGTSSGFWDSATPLTLASGDSIHCWGRYEAAS
;
A
#
# COMPACT_ATOMS: atom_id res chain seq x y z
N MET A 1 17.14 6.73 -3.95
CA MET A 1 18.06 7.86 -3.79
C MET A 1 17.61 8.66 -2.59
N THR A 2 18.46 8.69 -1.57
CA THR A 2 18.25 9.35 -0.28
C THR A 2 18.51 10.86 -0.39
N THR A 3 19.44 11.27 -1.25
CA THR A 3 19.73 12.67 -1.60
C THR A 3 20.06 12.78 -3.10
N THR A 4 19.97 14.00 -3.64
CA THR A 4 20.47 14.29 -5.00
C THR A 4 22.00 14.19 -4.99
N PRO A 5 22.63 13.35 -5.86
CA PRO A 5 24.08 13.26 -5.94
C PRO A 5 24.70 14.62 -6.23
N ARG A 6 25.80 14.92 -5.54
CA ARG A 6 26.50 16.18 -5.75
C ARG A 6 27.24 16.19 -7.09
N THR A 7 27.41 17.39 -7.66
CA THR A 7 28.32 17.61 -8.78
C THR A 7 29.76 17.72 -8.25
N TRP A 8 30.66 16.93 -8.81
CA TRP A 8 32.08 16.92 -8.44
C TRP A 8 32.88 17.89 -9.33
N ILE A 9 33.88 18.54 -8.75
CA ILE A 9 34.80 19.44 -9.44
C ILE A 9 36.24 18.91 -9.37
N VAL A 10 37.06 19.27 -10.35
CA VAL A 10 38.46 18.82 -10.39
C VAL A 10 39.24 19.41 -9.21
N GLY A 11 40.05 18.57 -8.56
CA GLY A 11 40.99 18.98 -7.51
C GLY A 11 40.38 19.12 -6.10
N GLU A 12 39.12 18.73 -5.90
CA GLU A 12 38.52 18.76 -4.57
C GLU A 12 38.97 17.62 -3.66
N VAL A 13 39.02 17.89 -2.35
CA VAL A 13 39.36 16.88 -1.35
C VAL A 13 38.11 16.07 -1.02
N VAL A 14 38.16 14.77 -1.33
CA VAL A 14 37.09 13.83 -0.97
C VAL A 14 37.25 13.43 0.50
N THR A 15 36.42 14.02 1.36
CA THR A 15 36.43 13.72 2.80
C THR A 15 35.66 12.43 3.11
N ALA A 16 35.88 11.87 4.30
CA ALA A 16 35.08 10.75 4.79
C ALA A 16 33.58 11.08 4.88
N ALA A 17 33.22 12.33 5.19
CA ALA A 17 31.83 12.77 5.19
C ALA A 17 31.21 12.69 3.79
N LEU A 18 31.95 13.09 2.76
CA LEU A 18 31.51 12.98 1.37
C LEU A 18 31.38 11.53 0.90
N LEU A 19 32.34 10.65 1.25
CA LEU A 19 32.24 9.22 0.95
C LEU A 19 31.02 8.59 1.63
N ASN A 20 30.74 8.98 2.86
CA ASN A 20 29.59 8.52 3.62
C ASN A 20 28.27 8.93 2.94
N THR A 21 28.10 10.21 2.62
CA THR A 21 26.85 10.72 2.02
C THR A 21 26.66 10.27 0.58
N GLU A 22 27.68 10.39 -0.27
CA GLU A 22 27.55 10.19 -1.72
C GLU A 22 27.68 8.73 -2.14
N ILE A 23 28.31 7.89 -1.32
CA ILE A 23 28.47 6.46 -1.60
C ILE A 23 27.65 5.66 -0.60
N ARG A 24 28.11 5.54 0.64
CA ARG A 24 27.52 4.60 1.60
C ARG A 24 26.03 4.82 1.78
N ASP A 25 25.58 6.05 2.00
CA ASP A 25 24.18 6.36 2.28
C ASP A 25 23.30 6.23 1.03
N GLN A 26 23.85 6.52 -0.16
CA GLN A 26 23.19 6.24 -1.44
C GLN A 26 22.97 4.74 -1.62
N PHE A 27 24.03 3.95 -1.52
CA PHE A 27 23.99 2.49 -1.65
C PHE A 27 23.05 1.86 -0.59
N ASN A 28 23.11 2.31 0.65
CA ASN A 28 22.20 1.87 1.71
C ASN A 28 20.74 2.12 1.38
N SER A 29 20.39 3.14 0.58
CA SER A 29 18.99 3.36 0.17
C SER A 29 18.47 2.33 -0.83
N PHE A 30 19.36 1.66 -1.58
CA PHE A 30 18.99 0.60 -2.52
C PHE A 30 18.90 -0.78 -1.83
N PHE A 31 19.76 -1.02 -0.85
CA PHE A 31 19.88 -2.30 -0.13
C PHE A 31 19.29 -2.27 1.28
N GLY A 32 18.61 -1.17 1.62
CA GLY A 32 18.07 -0.94 2.95
C GLY A 32 17.01 -1.96 3.35
N ALA A 33 16.83 -2.12 4.67
CA ALA A 33 15.73 -2.91 5.21
C ALA A 33 14.38 -2.31 4.79
N TRP A 34 13.34 -3.16 4.78
CA TRP A 34 11.98 -2.69 4.54
C TRP A 34 11.56 -1.71 5.65
N THR A 35 10.95 -0.60 5.26
CA THR A 35 10.43 0.43 6.16
C THR A 35 9.01 0.06 6.59
N THR A 36 8.72 0.13 7.88
CA THR A 36 7.37 -0.08 8.41
C THR A 36 6.47 1.12 8.13
N TYR A 37 5.21 0.88 7.79
CA TYR A 37 4.17 1.90 7.69
C TYR A 37 2.84 1.35 8.22
N THR A 38 1.90 2.23 8.54
CA THR A 38 0.54 1.84 8.91
C THR A 38 -0.38 2.22 7.76
N PRO A 39 -0.96 1.26 7.01
CA PRO A 39 -1.87 1.60 5.94
C PRO A 39 -3.11 2.27 6.53
N GLU A 40 -3.57 3.33 5.88
CA GLU A 40 -4.90 3.86 6.11
C GLU A 40 -5.93 2.84 5.60
N TRP A 41 -7.11 2.80 6.21
CA TRP A 41 -8.24 2.01 5.71
C TRP A 41 -9.43 2.95 5.69
N GLY A 42 -9.98 3.16 4.50
CA GLY A 42 -11.12 4.03 4.31
C GLY A 42 -12.13 3.46 3.34
N ALA A 43 -13.18 4.24 3.12
CA ALA A 43 -14.20 3.97 2.12
C ALA A 43 -14.25 5.15 1.14
N GLU A 44 -14.56 4.88 -0.13
CA GLU A 44 -14.69 5.91 -1.18
C GLU A 44 -15.79 6.92 -0.86
N SER A 45 -16.80 6.50 -0.11
CA SER A 45 -17.89 7.34 0.37
C SER A 45 -18.47 6.80 1.68
N GLY A 46 -19.30 7.61 2.34
CA GLY A 46 -19.97 7.23 3.59
C GLY A 46 -19.01 7.13 4.78
N THR A 47 -19.41 6.37 5.78
CA THR A 47 -18.63 6.18 7.01
C THR A 47 -17.46 5.24 6.76
N ALA A 48 -16.24 5.72 7.03
CA ALA A 48 -15.03 4.92 6.94
C ALA A 48 -15.00 3.80 8.01
N PRO A 49 -14.37 2.64 7.72
CA PRO A 49 -14.12 1.61 8.71
C PRO A 49 -13.24 2.11 9.86
N ALA A 50 -13.48 1.61 11.06
CA ALA A 50 -12.60 1.86 12.21
C ALA A 50 -12.03 0.54 12.71
N ILE A 51 -10.70 0.43 12.74
CA ILE A 51 -10.02 -0.82 13.09
C ILE A 51 -10.28 -1.26 14.54
N GLY A 52 -10.55 -0.33 15.46
CA GLY A 52 -10.79 -0.65 16.86
C GLY A 52 -9.58 -1.36 17.49
N ASN A 53 -9.81 -2.50 18.14
CA ASN A 53 -8.77 -3.37 18.72
C ASN A 53 -8.08 -4.31 17.71
N GLY A 54 -8.37 -4.18 16.42
CA GLY A 54 -7.62 -4.86 15.35
C GLY A 54 -6.26 -4.23 15.09
N THR A 55 -5.55 -4.71 14.06
CA THR A 55 -4.22 -4.21 13.68
C THR A 55 -4.14 -3.83 12.22
N ARG A 56 -3.31 -2.83 11.90
CA ARG A 56 -2.92 -2.44 10.54
C ARG A 56 -1.40 -2.36 10.50
N VAL A 57 -0.77 -3.27 9.76
CA VAL A 57 0.69 -3.38 9.71
C VAL A 57 1.13 -3.47 8.27
N GLY A 58 1.97 -2.54 7.84
CA GLY A 58 2.53 -2.51 6.50
C GLY A 58 4.05 -2.42 6.54
N ARG A 59 4.68 -2.88 5.46
CA ARG A 59 6.10 -2.69 5.18
C ARG A 59 6.28 -2.39 3.70
N TYR A 60 7.29 -1.59 3.37
CA TYR A 60 7.61 -1.30 1.97
C TYR A 60 9.10 -1.13 1.77
N LEU A 61 9.53 -1.31 0.53
CA LEU A 61 10.86 -0.99 0.04
C LEU A 61 10.72 -0.09 -1.18
N LYS A 62 11.37 1.08 -1.15
CA LYS A 62 11.41 2.00 -2.29
C LYS A 62 12.81 2.06 -2.87
N VAL A 63 12.93 1.66 -4.12
CA VAL A 63 14.18 1.74 -4.89
C VAL A 63 13.95 2.60 -6.12
N GLY A 64 14.58 3.78 -6.15
CA GLY A 64 14.27 4.78 -7.19
C GLY A 64 12.79 5.16 -7.12
N ARG A 65 12.06 5.03 -8.24
CA ARG A 65 10.60 5.21 -8.31
C ARG A 65 9.81 3.90 -8.16
N THR A 66 10.48 2.76 -8.03
CA THR A 66 9.80 1.47 -7.82
C THR A 66 9.54 1.27 -6.35
N VAL A 67 8.29 0.95 -6.00
CA VAL A 67 7.88 0.64 -4.63
C VAL A 67 7.33 -0.78 -4.58
N ASP A 68 7.97 -1.63 -3.79
CA ASP A 68 7.41 -2.91 -3.35
C ASP A 68 6.75 -2.70 -1.99
N TYR A 69 5.54 -3.24 -1.82
CA TYR A 69 4.80 -3.10 -0.57
C TYR A 69 4.11 -4.40 -0.18
N VAL A 70 3.87 -4.53 1.12
CA VAL A 70 3.03 -5.57 1.72
C VAL A 70 2.36 -5.02 2.95
N PHE A 71 1.10 -5.33 3.15
CA PHE A 71 0.40 -5.01 4.38
C PHE A 71 -0.61 -6.08 4.76
N THR A 72 -0.90 -6.12 6.06
CA THR A 72 -1.96 -6.91 6.65
C THR A 72 -2.81 -6.03 7.54
N ILE A 73 -4.12 -6.20 7.42
CA ILE A 73 -5.11 -5.67 8.36
C ILE A 73 -5.79 -6.86 9.00
N THR A 74 -5.80 -6.92 10.34
CA THR A 74 -6.45 -7.99 11.09
C THR A 74 -7.58 -7.39 11.92
N MET A 75 -8.78 -7.95 11.76
CA MET A 75 -9.98 -7.45 12.39
C MET A 75 -10.05 -7.92 13.84
N GLY A 76 -10.37 -6.99 14.74
CA GLY A 76 -10.63 -7.27 16.14
C GLY A 76 -12.13 -7.28 16.45
N SER A 77 -12.47 -7.64 17.68
CA SER A 77 -13.87 -7.73 18.14
C SER A 77 -14.61 -6.40 18.17
N THR A 78 -13.89 -5.27 18.15
CA THR A 78 -14.47 -3.92 18.13
C THR A 78 -14.23 -3.22 16.79
N THR A 79 -13.79 -3.93 15.76
CA THR A 79 -13.66 -3.37 14.41
C THR A 79 -15.04 -3.02 13.86
N THR A 80 -15.19 -1.82 13.31
CA THR A 80 -16.38 -1.42 12.55
C THR A 80 -16.03 -1.35 11.07
N TYR A 81 -16.95 -1.83 10.23
CA TYR A 81 -16.70 -2.01 8.79
C TYR A 81 -17.22 -0.84 7.94
N GLY A 82 -17.73 0.22 8.59
CA GLY A 82 -18.37 1.34 7.89
C GLY A 82 -19.58 0.91 7.05
N ASN A 83 -19.97 1.75 6.09
CA ASN A 83 -21.04 1.46 5.14
C ASN A 83 -20.50 1.04 3.77
N GLY A 84 -19.27 0.52 3.77
CA GLY A 84 -18.46 0.34 2.58
C GLY A 84 -18.94 -0.77 1.64
N GLY A 85 -20.23 -1.03 1.49
CA GLY A 85 -20.80 -1.97 0.51
C GLY A 85 -22.24 -1.64 0.11
N THR A 86 -22.81 -0.59 0.70
CA THR A 86 -24.07 0.02 0.26
C THR A 86 -23.85 1.38 -0.41
N SER A 87 -22.66 1.98 -0.31
CA SER A 87 -22.39 3.32 -0.87
C SER A 87 -20.97 3.59 -1.37
N GLY A 88 -19.96 2.75 -1.11
CA GLY A 88 -18.61 2.97 -1.63
C GLY A 88 -17.62 1.86 -1.27
N ASN A 89 -16.58 1.65 -2.08
CA ASN A 89 -15.66 0.53 -1.90
C ASN A 89 -14.59 0.83 -0.86
N TYR A 90 -13.89 -0.20 -0.40
CA TYR A 90 -12.72 0.03 0.44
C TYR A 90 -11.50 0.48 -0.37
N TRP A 91 -10.71 1.33 0.27
CA TRP A 91 -9.37 1.68 -0.17
C TRP A 91 -8.39 1.59 0.99
N PHE A 92 -7.13 1.33 0.66
CA PHE A 92 -6.05 1.19 1.64
C PHE A 92 -4.88 2.10 1.27
N GLY A 93 -4.45 2.93 2.20
CA GLY A 93 -3.40 3.93 1.96
C GLY A 93 -2.07 3.28 1.57
N LEU A 94 -1.45 3.82 0.52
CA LEU A 94 -0.11 3.41 0.08
C LEU A 94 0.97 4.12 0.91
N PRO A 95 2.17 3.53 1.05
CA PRO A 95 3.26 4.15 1.80
C PRO A 95 3.83 5.40 1.10
N VAL A 96 3.72 5.48 -0.22
CA VAL A 96 4.26 6.56 -1.06
C VAL A 96 3.29 6.85 -2.20
N ALA A 97 3.11 8.13 -2.55
CA ALA A 97 2.27 8.54 -3.67
C ALA A 97 2.62 7.79 -4.98
N PRO A 98 1.65 7.07 -5.61
CA PRO A 98 1.87 6.43 -6.89
C PRO A 98 1.92 7.46 -8.03
N ALA A 99 2.50 7.07 -9.17
CA ALA A 99 2.53 7.88 -10.37
C ALA A 99 1.11 8.08 -10.92
N SER A 100 0.70 9.34 -11.11
CA SER A 100 -0.65 9.68 -11.57
C SER A 100 -0.96 9.21 -12.99
N SER A 101 0.06 9.02 -13.84
CA SER A 101 -0.08 8.61 -15.25
C SER A 101 -0.73 7.25 -15.45
N TRP A 102 -0.72 6.37 -14.43
CA TRP A 102 -1.35 5.05 -14.48
C TRP A 102 -2.47 4.87 -13.45
N SER A 103 -2.91 5.96 -12.82
CA SER A 103 -4.03 5.93 -11.88
C SER A 103 -5.22 5.24 -12.55
N ASP A 104 -5.86 4.31 -11.83
CA ASP A 104 -7.12 3.68 -12.24
C ASP A 104 -7.02 2.82 -13.51
N SER A 105 -5.83 2.64 -14.08
CA SER A 105 -5.64 2.09 -15.42
C SER A 105 -4.85 0.78 -15.46
N PHE A 106 -4.05 0.47 -14.42
CA PHE A 106 -3.22 -0.74 -14.39
C PHE A 106 -3.28 -1.48 -13.04
N ARG A 107 -3.43 -2.81 -13.10
CA ARG A 107 -3.45 -3.64 -11.89
C ARG A 107 -2.02 -3.84 -11.39
N VAL A 108 -1.75 -3.38 -10.18
CA VAL A 108 -0.40 -3.24 -9.59
C VAL A 108 -0.20 -4.03 -8.30
N GLY A 109 -1.25 -4.70 -7.84
CA GLY A 109 -1.23 -5.46 -6.61
C GLY A 109 -2.05 -6.74 -6.71
N GLN A 110 -1.69 -7.69 -5.86
CA GLN A 110 -2.51 -8.84 -5.53
C GLN A 110 -2.94 -8.71 -4.07
N GLY A 111 -4.18 -9.08 -3.79
CA GLY A 111 -4.75 -9.11 -2.45
C GLY A 111 -5.29 -10.49 -2.14
N ILE A 112 -5.05 -10.99 -0.94
CA ILE A 112 -5.75 -12.13 -0.35
C ILE A 112 -6.59 -11.63 0.81
N TRP A 113 -7.89 -11.87 0.77
CA TRP A 113 -8.74 -11.76 1.95
C TRP A 113 -8.88 -13.14 2.58
N ARG A 114 -8.44 -13.26 3.83
CA ARG A 114 -8.54 -14.48 4.61
C ARG A 114 -9.64 -14.33 5.65
N LEU A 115 -10.65 -15.18 5.49
CA LEU A 115 -11.83 -15.27 6.33
C LEU A 115 -11.85 -16.65 6.98
N GLY A 116 -11.37 -16.77 8.21
CA GLY A 116 -11.10 -18.07 8.84
C GLY A 116 -10.28 -19.03 7.93
N ASN A 117 -10.96 -20.02 7.35
CA ASN A 117 -10.40 -21.06 6.46
C ASN A 117 -10.60 -20.79 4.95
N VAL A 118 -11.34 -19.75 4.56
CA VAL A 118 -11.61 -19.41 3.15
C VAL A 118 -10.72 -18.25 2.72
N HIS A 119 -10.14 -18.33 1.52
CA HIS A 119 -9.28 -17.29 0.95
C HIS A 119 -9.85 -16.81 -0.40
N PHE A 120 -9.98 -15.51 -0.56
CA PHE A 120 -10.28 -14.88 -1.85
C PHE A 120 -9.03 -14.18 -2.36
N LEU A 121 -8.54 -14.63 -3.51
CA LEU A 121 -7.46 -13.98 -4.22
C LEU A 121 -8.05 -13.00 -5.23
N GLY A 122 -7.51 -11.79 -5.24
CA GLY A 122 -7.90 -10.75 -6.17
C GLY A 122 -6.73 -9.91 -6.63
N SER A 123 -6.99 -9.11 -7.64
CA SER A 123 -6.07 -8.11 -8.16
C SER A 123 -6.58 -6.73 -7.84
N ALA A 124 -5.66 -5.81 -7.55
CA ALA A 124 -5.98 -4.48 -7.07
C ALA A 124 -5.42 -3.39 -7.98
N LEU A 125 -6.14 -2.27 -8.05
CA LEU A 125 -5.74 -1.06 -8.76
C LEU A 125 -5.20 -0.06 -7.73
N TYR A 126 -4.29 0.83 -8.14
CA TYR A 126 -4.01 2.00 -7.33
C TYR A 126 -4.77 3.21 -7.88
N THR A 127 -5.01 4.17 -7.01
CA THR A 127 -5.49 5.51 -7.38
C THR A 127 -4.73 6.58 -6.62
N THR A 128 -4.68 7.77 -7.21
CA THR A 128 -4.18 8.98 -6.56
C THR A 128 -5.30 9.78 -5.88
N THR A 129 -6.56 9.39 -6.03
CA THR A 129 -7.73 10.15 -5.56
C THR A 129 -8.02 9.97 -4.07
N PHE A 130 -7.86 8.77 -3.52
CA PHE A 130 -8.14 8.48 -2.11
C PHE A 130 -6.86 8.27 -1.29
N GLY A 131 -6.90 8.72 -0.04
CA GLY A 131 -5.75 8.71 0.86
C GLY A 131 -4.76 9.85 0.55
N THR A 132 -3.98 10.25 1.56
CA THR A 132 -3.03 11.37 1.43
C THR A 132 -1.84 11.04 0.49
N THR A 133 -1.50 9.77 0.39
CA THR A 133 -0.39 9.21 -0.40
C THR A 133 -0.89 8.29 -1.52
N GLY A 134 -2.12 8.49 -1.98
CA GLY A 134 -2.80 7.54 -2.85
C GLY A 134 -3.12 6.21 -2.12
N SER A 135 -3.79 5.32 -2.83
CA SER A 135 -4.31 4.10 -2.22
C SER A 135 -4.40 2.95 -3.21
N ILE A 136 -4.41 1.74 -2.66
CA ILE A 136 -4.94 0.58 -3.35
C ILE A 136 -6.45 0.59 -3.19
N TYR A 137 -7.16 0.53 -4.31
CA TYR A 137 -8.62 0.52 -4.35
C TYR A 137 -9.08 -0.52 -5.38
N ARG A 138 -10.38 -0.83 -5.37
CA ARG A 138 -11.02 -1.63 -6.42
C ARG A 138 -10.39 -3.02 -6.61
N PHE A 139 -10.47 -3.84 -5.58
CA PHE A 139 -10.11 -5.25 -5.67
C PHE A 139 -11.16 -6.02 -6.46
N THR A 140 -10.73 -6.96 -7.30
CA THR A 140 -11.60 -7.91 -8.02
C THR A 140 -11.02 -9.30 -7.89
N ASP A 141 -11.86 -10.30 -7.66
CA ASP A 141 -11.42 -11.70 -7.65
C ASP A 141 -10.85 -12.13 -9.01
N THR A 142 -10.04 -13.20 -9.01
CA THR A 142 -9.36 -13.68 -10.22
C THR A 142 -10.32 -14.19 -11.30
N ASN A 143 -11.51 -14.65 -10.93
CA ASN A 143 -12.48 -15.25 -11.85
C ASN A 143 -13.60 -14.29 -12.27
N GLY A 144 -13.57 -13.01 -11.83
CA GLY A 144 -14.64 -12.04 -12.07
C GLY A 144 -16.01 -12.49 -11.53
N THR A 145 -16.05 -13.46 -10.63
CA THR A 145 -17.27 -14.16 -10.20
C THR A 145 -17.90 -13.47 -8.98
N SER A 146 -17.08 -12.80 -8.15
CA SER A 146 -17.56 -11.74 -7.26
C SER A 146 -17.78 -10.47 -8.10
N SER A 147 -19.03 -10.21 -8.48
CA SER A 147 -19.45 -9.14 -9.40
C SER A 147 -19.28 -7.69 -8.86
N GLY A 148 -18.56 -7.50 -7.75
CA GLY A 148 -18.41 -6.22 -7.07
C GLY A 148 -16.96 -5.92 -6.66
N PHE A 149 -16.71 -4.64 -6.43
CA PHE A 149 -15.49 -4.19 -5.77
C PHE A 149 -15.52 -4.65 -4.30
N TRP A 150 -14.35 -4.88 -3.71
CA TRP A 150 -14.30 -5.36 -2.33
C TRP A 150 -14.58 -4.26 -1.31
N ASP A 151 -15.41 -4.61 -0.34
CA ASP A 151 -16.34 -3.71 0.31
C ASP A 151 -16.84 -4.39 1.64
N SER A 152 -17.75 -3.80 2.42
CA SER A 152 -18.20 -4.35 3.72
C SER A 152 -19.04 -5.63 3.63
N ALA A 153 -19.56 -5.94 2.45
CA ALA A 153 -20.39 -7.10 2.15
C ALA A 153 -19.76 -8.03 1.09
N THR A 154 -18.85 -7.50 0.25
CA THR A 154 -18.24 -8.18 -0.89
C THR A 154 -16.72 -8.33 -0.68
N PRO A 155 -16.10 -9.49 -0.95
CA PRO A 155 -16.70 -10.73 -1.44
C PRO A 155 -17.48 -11.49 -0.35
N LEU A 156 -17.23 -11.19 0.93
CA LEU A 156 -17.98 -11.67 2.09
C LEU A 156 -17.83 -10.65 3.23
N THR A 157 -18.81 -10.59 4.13
CA THR A 157 -18.74 -9.78 5.35
C THR A 157 -17.61 -10.24 6.27
N LEU A 158 -16.70 -9.31 6.59
CA LEU A 158 -15.60 -9.50 7.53
C LEU A 158 -16.12 -9.58 8.98
N ALA A 159 -15.45 -10.37 9.82
CA ALA A 159 -15.71 -10.52 11.24
C ALA A 159 -14.40 -10.49 12.06
N SER A 160 -14.51 -10.56 13.39
CA SER A 160 -13.36 -10.62 14.29
C SER A 160 -12.48 -11.84 13.98
N GLY A 161 -11.17 -11.65 13.88
CA GLY A 161 -10.20 -12.69 13.54
C GLY A 161 -9.90 -12.83 12.05
N ASP A 162 -10.69 -12.18 11.19
CA ASP A 162 -10.42 -12.14 9.75
C ASP A 162 -9.27 -11.19 9.41
N SER A 163 -8.71 -11.35 8.22
CA SER A 163 -7.59 -10.52 7.77
C SER A 163 -7.61 -10.22 6.28
N ILE A 164 -7.12 -9.03 5.96
CA ILE A 164 -6.86 -8.57 4.60
C ILE A 164 -5.35 -8.51 4.43
N HIS A 165 -4.82 -9.20 3.44
CA HIS A 165 -3.42 -9.14 3.06
C HIS A 165 -3.31 -8.60 1.64
N CYS A 166 -2.42 -7.64 1.40
CA CYS A 166 -2.19 -7.13 0.06
C CYS A 166 -0.71 -6.82 -0.13
N TRP A 167 -0.22 -7.12 -1.32
CA TRP A 167 1.15 -6.88 -1.70
C TRP A 167 1.22 -6.56 -3.19
N GLY A 168 2.32 -5.94 -3.59
CA GLY A 168 2.51 -5.63 -4.99
C GLY A 168 3.67 -4.70 -5.23
N ARG A 169 3.71 -4.20 -6.46
CA ARG A 169 4.71 -3.26 -6.94
C ARG A 169 4.06 -2.19 -7.78
N TYR A 170 4.45 -0.94 -7.54
CA TYR A 170 3.98 0.20 -8.33
C TYR A 170 5.10 1.22 -8.57
N GLU A 171 4.86 2.12 -9.51
CA GLU A 171 5.70 3.29 -9.77
C GLU A 171 5.23 4.47 -8.90
N ALA A 172 6.14 5.10 -8.16
CA ALA A 172 5.89 6.28 -7.35
C ALA A 172 5.97 7.58 -8.17
N ALA A 173 5.29 8.62 -7.70
CA ALA A 173 5.35 9.97 -8.28
C ALA A 173 6.76 10.58 -8.20
N SER A 174 7.53 10.21 -7.17
CA SER A 174 8.91 10.64 -6.90
C SER A 174 9.67 9.56 -6.18
#